data_AF-A0A2T0K808-F1
#
_entry.id   AF-A0A2T0K808-F1
#
_cell.length_a   1.000
_cell.length_b   1.000
_cell.length_c   1.000
_cell.angle_alpha   90.00
_cell.angle_beta   90.00
_cell.angle_gamma   90.00
#
_symmetry.space_group_name_H-M   'P 1'
#
loop_
_entity.id
_entity.type
_entity.pdbx_description
1 polymer ?
#
loop_
_entity_poly.entity_id
_entity_poly.type
_entity_poly.pdbx_seq_one_letter_code
_entity_poly.pdbx_strand_id
1 'polypeptide(L)'
;MRVLSFGFGFAGSTLIGANVKEMLATILGDLRELAYYDAPDYPFEERIPALADIAELARKLAETYILSIGAHHPTNAKCELVIFGFCIKSSEFKVFRMSNNPEAPASVGIEDLPVSDRDLIILGDRKAAIRERILSLRTRFEVGSANWRRAPITTLAAILREPERGSIGGYLQLCTAFRDDVRHLTITASGEGRFPFVGFDMYRDIGQIGGFLPALSFGLSEPGPDGWSEPTRNPDDDAGR
;
A
#
# COMPACT_ATOMS: atom_id res chain seq x y z
N MET A 1 -17.54 0.36 13.34
CA MET A 1 -16.25 -0.36 13.28
C MET A 1 -16.25 -1.19 12.01
N ARG A 2 -15.29 -0.99 11.09
CA ARG A 2 -15.16 -1.88 9.92
C ARG A 2 -14.58 -3.21 10.41
N VAL A 3 -15.28 -4.31 10.13
CA VAL A 3 -14.84 -5.66 10.53
C VAL A 3 -13.59 -6.08 9.76
N LEU A 4 -13.42 -5.54 8.55
CA LEU A 4 -12.28 -5.80 7.70
C LEU A 4 -11.85 -4.54 6.95
N SER A 5 -10.57 -4.18 7.09
CA SER A 5 -9.94 -3.10 6.33
C SER A 5 -8.48 -3.44 6.09
N PHE A 6 -8.05 -3.41 4.84
CA PHE A 6 -6.68 -3.72 4.43
C PHE A 6 -6.29 -2.91 3.20
N GLY A 7 -4.99 -2.70 3.04
CA GLY A 7 -4.39 -2.11 1.87
C GLY A 7 -3.99 -3.17 0.87
N PHE A 8 -4.13 -2.84 -0.41
CA PHE A 8 -3.72 -3.67 -1.53
C PHE A 8 -2.84 -2.85 -2.46
N GLY A 9 -1.72 -3.43 -2.90
CA GLY A 9 -0.84 -2.85 -3.91
C GLY A 9 -0.37 -3.92 -4.88
N PHE A 10 0.04 -3.53 -6.09
CA PHE A 10 0.56 -4.46 -7.06
C PHE A 10 1.60 -3.82 -7.99
N ALA A 11 2.39 -4.66 -8.65
CA ALA A 11 3.27 -4.29 -9.75
C ALA A 11 3.27 -5.39 -10.83
N GLY A 12 3.60 -5.03 -12.07
CA GLY A 12 3.54 -5.93 -13.22
C GLY A 12 2.27 -5.75 -14.03
N SER A 13 1.58 -6.85 -14.37
CA SER A 13 0.37 -6.81 -15.20
C SER A 13 -0.77 -6.07 -14.50
N THR A 14 -1.08 -4.86 -14.98
CA THR A 14 -2.24 -4.08 -14.52
C THR A 14 -3.55 -4.85 -14.65
N LEU A 15 -3.69 -5.65 -15.71
CA LEU A 15 -4.89 -6.45 -15.92
C LEU A 15 -5.07 -7.48 -14.80
N ILE A 16 -4.01 -8.15 -14.37
CA ILE A 16 -4.08 -9.13 -13.27
C ILE A 16 -4.32 -8.40 -11.94
N GLY A 17 -3.47 -7.42 -11.62
CA GLY A 17 -3.52 -6.71 -10.33
C GLY A 17 -4.86 -6.00 -10.09
N ALA A 18 -5.40 -5.32 -11.11
CA ALA A 18 -6.69 -4.65 -11.01
C ALA A 18 -7.85 -5.65 -10.85
N ASN A 19 -7.88 -6.72 -11.64
CA ASN A 19 -8.95 -7.72 -11.52
C ASN A 19 -8.93 -8.44 -10.16
N VAL A 20 -7.74 -8.77 -9.62
CA VAL A 20 -7.64 -9.33 -8.27
C VAL A 20 -8.19 -8.35 -7.24
N LYS A 21 -7.83 -7.07 -7.32
CA LYS A 21 -8.34 -6.02 -6.41
C LYS A 21 -9.87 -5.92 -6.47
N GLU A 22 -10.44 -5.83 -7.67
CA GLU A 22 -11.90 -5.67 -7.86
C GLU A 22 -12.66 -6.91 -7.39
N MET A 23 -12.14 -8.12 -7.65
CA MET A 23 -12.74 -9.36 -7.16
C MET A 23 -12.67 -9.47 -5.64
N LEU A 24 -11.55 -9.10 -5.01
CA LEU A 24 -11.45 -9.04 -3.56
C LEU A 24 -12.47 -8.06 -2.98
N ALA A 25 -12.59 -6.85 -3.55
CA ALA A 25 -13.56 -5.85 -3.10
C ALA A 25 -15.00 -6.38 -3.21
N THR A 26 -15.32 -7.07 -4.30
CA THR A 26 -16.64 -7.66 -4.56
C THR A 26 -16.96 -8.77 -3.56
N ILE A 27 -16.06 -9.76 -3.42
CA ILE A 27 -16.28 -10.93 -2.56
C ILE A 27 -16.33 -10.51 -1.09
N LEU A 28 -15.39 -9.67 -0.65
CA LEU A 28 -15.27 -9.26 0.74
C LEU A 28 -16.36 -8.25 1.14
N GLY A 29 -16.91 -7.51 0.17
CA GLY A 29 -18.01 -6.56 0.37
C GLY A 29 -19.38 -7.21 0.62
N ASP A 30 -19.56 -8.48 0.23
CA ASP A 30 -20.82 -9.24 0.37
C ASP A 30 -20.62 -10.54 1.16
N LEU A 31 -19.68 -10.54 2.12
CA LEU A 31 -19.50 -11.69 3.01
C LEU A 31 -20.76 -11.91 3.85
N ARG A 32 -21.21 -13.15 3.88
CA ARG A 32 -22.26 -13.62 4.78
C ARG A 32 -21.69 -14.65 5.73
N GLU A 33 -22.17 -14.59 6.95
CA GLU A 33 -21.85 -15.60 7.93
C GLU A 33 -22.43 -16.96 7.49
N LEU A 34 -21.61 -18.01 7.62
CA LEU A 34 -22.05 -19.36 7.36
C LEU A 34 -22.92 -19.85 8.52
N ALA A 35 -24.22 -19.99 8.30
CA ALA A 35 -25.13 -20.65 9.21
C ALA A 35 -25.27 -22.14 8.83
N TYR A 36 -24.31 -22.97 9.27
CA TYR A 36 -24.47 -24.43 9.21
C TYR A 36 -25.07 -24.95 10.51
N TYR A 37 -26.00 -25.90 10.42
CA TYR A 37 -26.66 -26.51 11.58
C TYR A 37 -25.68 -27.25 12.53
N ASP A 38 -24.48 -27.60 12.06
CA ASP A 38 -23.44 -28.33 12.81
C ASP A 38 -22.14 -27.53 12.98
N ALA A 39 -22.11 -26.23 12.65
CA ALA A 39 -20.92 -25.42 12.89
C ALA A 39 -20.75 -25.18 14.40
N PRO A 40 -19.54 -25.37 14.96
CA PRO A 40 -19.25 -24.94 16.32
C PRO A 40 -19.59 -23.45 16.48
N ASP A 41 -20.21 -23.08 17.59
CA ASP A 41 -20.47 -21.68 17.93
C ASP A 41 -19.17 -20.99 18.32
N TYR A 42 -18.42 -20.54 17.31
CA TYR A 42 -17.17 -19.83 17.51
C TYR A 42 -17.44 -18.40 18.01
N PRO A 43 -16.59 -17.87 18.92
CA PRO A 43 -16.60 -16.44 19.23
C PRO A 43 -16.55 -15.59 17.95
N PHE A 44 -17.18 -14.41 17.97
CA PHE A 44 -17.26 -13.54 16.79
C PHE A 44 -15.87 -13.22 16.24
N GLU A 45 -14.91 -13.00 17.12
CA GLU A 45 -13.51 -12.70 16.80
C GLU A 45 -12.82 -13.82 16.02
N GLU A 46 -13.18 -15.09 16.30
CA GLU A 46 -12.65 -16.25 15.59
C GLU A 46 -13.28 -16.42 14.20
N ARG A 47 -14.51 -15.92 14.02
CA ARG A 47 -15.23 -15.92 12.73
C ARG A 47 -14.73 -14.85 11.76
N ILE A 48 -14.07 -13.79 12.23
CA ILE A 48 -13.53 -12.71 11.37
C ILE A 48 -12.37 -13.26 10.52
N PRO A 49 -12.35 -13.07 9.19
CA PRO A 49 -11.22 -13.46 8.36
C PRO A 49 -9.91 -12.79 8.83
N ALA A 50 -8.84 -13.58 8.96
CA ALA A 50 -7.51 -13.05 9.17
C ALA A 50 -6.97 -12.44 7.87
N LEU A 51 -5.96 -11.57 7.98
CA LEU A 51 -5.31 -11.01 6.80
C LEU A 51 -4.63 -12.11 5.94
N ALA A 52 -4.20 -13.21 6.56
CA ALA A 52 -3.66 -14.39 5.87
C ALA A 52 -4.72 -15.10 5.00
N ASP A 53 -5.98 -15.18 5.47
CA ASP A 53 -7.07 -15.78 4.69
C ASP A 53 -7.34 -14.97 3.41
N ILE A 54 -7.21 -13.65 3.51
CA ILE A 54 -7.37 -12.72 2.38
C ILE A 54 -6.20 -12.83 1.42
N ALA A 55 -4.96 -12.95 1.93
CA ALA A 55 -3.78 -13.21 1.11
C ALA A 55 -3.93 -14.53 0.33
N GLU A 56 -4.46 -15.57 0.96
CA GLU A 56 -4.72 -16.86 0.30
C GLU A 56 -5.81 -16.75 -0.77
N LEU A 57 -6.87 -15.99 -0.53
CA LEU A 57 -7.88 -15.69 -1.55
C LEU A 57 -7.26 -14.92 -2.72
N ALA A 58 -6.46 -13.89 -2.44
CA ALA A 58 -5.78 -13.08 -3.45
C ALA A 58 -4.83 -13.93 -4.31
N ARG A 59 -4.09 -14.86 -3.70
CA ARG A 59 -3.24 -15.84 -4.39
C ARG A 59 -4.05 -16.69 -5.37
N LYS A 60 -5.15 -17.30 -4.92
CA LYS A 60 -6.03 -18.12 -5.78
C LYS A 60 -6.60 -17.34 -6.97
N LEU A 61 -7.05 -16.11 -6.73
CA LEU A 61 -7.53 -15.22 -7.80
C LEU A 61 -6.40 -14.89 -8.78
N ALA A 62 -5.22 -14.54 -8.27
CA ALA A 62 -4.06 -14.21 -9.11
C ALA A 62 -3.66 -15.38 -10.01
N GLU A 63 -3.55 -16.60 -9.47
CA GLU A 63 -3.23 -17.81 -10.25
C GLU A 63 -4.28 -18.08 -11.33
N THR A 64 -5.56 -17.89 -11.01
CA THR A 64 -6.66 -18.04 -11.97
C THR A 64 -6.50 -17.06 -13.14
N TYR A 65 -6.22 -15.78 -12.87
CA TYR A 65 -6.00 -14.78 -13.91
C TYR A 65 -4.69 -14.98 -14.67
N ILE A 66 -3.62 -15.40 -14.00
CA ILE A 66 -2.35 -15.73 -14.63
C ILE A 66 -2.54 -16.88 -15.61
N LEU A 67 -3.28 -17.94 -15.25
CA LEU A 67 -3.57 -19.05 -16.16
C LEU A 67 -4.45 -18.60 -17.33
N SER A 68 -5.51 -17.84 -17.06
CA SER A 68 -6.42 -17.36 -18.09
C SER A 68 -5.73 -16.43 -19.11
N ILE A 69 -4.85 -15.54 -18.66
CA ILE A 69 -4.14 -14.59 -19.52
C ILE A 69 -2.87 -15.22 -20.10
N GLY A 70 -2.15 -16.01 -19.30
CA GLY A 70 -0.93 -16.71 -19.66
C GLY A 70 -1.14 -17.78 -20.73
N ALA A 71 -2.31 -18.40 -20.82
CA ALA A 71 -2.68 -19.25 -21.95
C ALA A 71 -2.61 -18.52 -23.30
N HIS A 72 -2.88 -17.21 -23.29
CA HIS A 72 -2.78 -16.36 -24.48
C HIS A 72 -1.41 -15.66 -24.60
N HIS A 73 -0.73 -15.42 -23.48
CA HIS A 73 0.56 -14.70 -23.41
C HIS A 73 1.51 -15.28 -22.34
N PRO A 74 2.15 -16.45 -22.58
CA PRO A 74 2.83 -17.24 -21.56
C PRO A 74 4.06 -16.57 -20.92
N THR A 75 4.62 -15.54 -21.54
CA THR A 75 5.81 -14.82 -21.05
C THR A 75 5.50 -13.49 -20.34
N ASN A 76 4.25 -13.03 -20.36
CA ASN A 76 3.89 -11.66 -19.94
C ASN A 76 3.04 -11.56 -18.66
N ALA A 77 2.64 -12.67 -18.03
CA ALA A 77 1.80 -12.66 -16.83
C ALA A 77 2.60 -12.47 -15.52
N LYS A 78 3.55 -11.53 -15.51
CA LYS A 78 4.28 -11.16 -14.29
C LYS A 78 3.36 -10.36 -13.36
N CYS A 79 3.30 -10.77 -12.11
CA CYS A 79 2.44 -10.21 -11.10
C CYS A 79 3.15 -10.25 -9.74
N GLU A 80 3.24 -9.09 -9.10
CA GLU A 80 3.59 -8.98 -7.69
C GLU A 80 2.46 -8.24 -6.98
N LEU A 81 1.97 -8.80 -5.88
CA LEU A 81 0.92 -8.22 -5.07
C LEU A 81 1.41 -8.02 -3.64
N VAL A 82 0.82 -7.06 -2.94
CA VAL A 82 1.00 -6.89 -1.50
C VAL A 82 -0.35 -6.63 -0.85
N ILE A 83 -0.58 -7.31 0.26
CA ILE A 83 -1.68 -7.04 1.18
C ILE A 83 -1.08 -6.65 2.51
N PHE A 84 -1.57 -5.55 3.10
CA PHE A 84 -1.09 -5.07 4.37
C PHE A 84 -2.23 -4.51 5.22
N GLY A 85 -2.09 -4.54 6.53
CA GLY A 85 -3.14 -4.07 7.42
C GLY A 85 -2.90 -4.44 8.87
N PHE A 86 -3.76 -3.94 9.75
CA PHE A 86 -3.81 -4.40 11.13
C PHE A 86 -4.64 -5.67 11.21
N CYS A 87 -4.04 -6.77 11.67
CA CYS A 87 -4.72 -8.04 11.85
C CYS A 87 -5.29 -8.09 13.28
N ILE A 88 -6.62 -8.05 13.40
CA ILE A 88 -7.32 -8.03 14.69
C ILE A 88 -7.00 -9.29 15.51
N LYS A 89 -7.01 -10.47 14.87
CA LYS A 89 -6.76 -11.77 15.53
C LYS A 89 -5.42 -11.87 16.23
N SER A 90 -4.37 -11.31 15.63
CA SER A 90 -3.00 -11.31 16.18
C SER A 90 -2.61 -9.98 16.83
N SER A 91 -3.49 -8.97 16.79
CA SER A 91 -3.24 -7.62 17.32
C SER A 91 -1.95 -6.95 16.83
N GLU A 92 -1.55 -7.24 15.59
CA GLU A 92 -0.31 -6.74 14.98
C GLU A 92 -0.53 -6.31 13.53
N PHE A 93 0.34 -5.43 13.02
CA PHE A 93 0.39 -5.13 11.60
C PHE A 93 1.07 -6.28 10.85
N LYS A 94 0.48 -6.66 9.72
CA LYS A 94 1.02 -7.72 8.85
C LYS A 94 1.18 -7.21 7.43
N VAL A 95 2.14 -7.79 6.72
CA VAL A 95 2.33 -7.58 5.29
C VAL A 95 2.56 -8.94 4.63
N PHE A 96 1.71 -9.27 3.66
CA PHE A 96 1.84 -10.45 2.82
C PHE A 96 2.25 -10.01 1.42
N ARG A 97 3.39 -10.50 0.96
CA ARG A 97 3.84 -10.34 -0.42
C ARG A 97 3.51 -11.59 -1.21
N MET A 98 3.03 -11.40 -2.43
CA MET A 98 2.75 -12.46 -3.37
C MET A 98 3.49 -12.21 -4.67
N SER A 99 4.09 -13.23 -5.24
CA SER A 99 4.75 -13.14 -6.55
C SER A 99 4.78 -14.47 -7.26
N ASN A 100 4.86 -14.45 -8.59
CA ASN A 100 5.06 -15.65 -9.39
C ASN A 100 6.27 -16.45 -8.90
N ASN A 101 6.15 -17.77 -8.84
CA ASN A 101 7.29 -18.64 -8.62
C ASN A 101 8.20 -18.63 -9.87
N PRO A 102 9.53 -18.41 -9.73
CA PRO A 102 10.46 -18.44 -10.87
C PRO A 102 10.47 -19.76 -11.63
N GLU A 103 10.28 -20.89 -10.96
CA GLU A 103 10.30 -22.24 -11.52
C GLU A 103 8.94 -22.65 -12.09
N ALA A 104 7.86 -22.10 -11.54
CA ALA A 104 6.49 -22.34 -11.97
C ALA A 104 5.71 -21.01 -12.05
N PRO A 105 5.88 -20.21 -13.13
CA PRO A 105 5.34 -18.84 -13.21
C PRO A 105 3.82 -18.72 -13.08
N ALA A 106 3.08 -19.79 -13.33
CA ALA A 106 1.63 -19.84 -13.12
C ALA A 106 1.22 -19.93 -11.65
N SER A 107 2.11 -20.41 -10.78
CA SER A 107 1.92 -20.47 -9.34
C SER A 107 2.42 -19.20 -8.67
N VAL A 108 1.74 -18.80 -7.59
CA VAL A 108 2.05 -17.60 -6.82
C VAL A 108 2.40 -18.03 -5.40
N GLY A 109 3.60 -17.68 -4.94
CA GLY A 109 4.00 -17.87 -3.55
C GLY A 109 3.45 -16.76 -2.65
N ILE A 110 3.22 -17.06 -1.36
CA ILE A 110 2.92 -16.06 -0.32
C ILE A 110 4.12 -16.01 0.64
N GLU A 111 4.60 -14.81 0.92
CA GLU A 111 5.60 -14.50 1.94
C GLU A 111 4.95 -13.62 3.02
N ASP A 112 4.94 -14.07 4.28
CA ASP A 112 4.64 -13.22 5.45
C ASP A 112 5.91 -12.45 5.83
N LEU A 113 5.83 -11.13 5.81
CA LEU A 113 6.98 -10.24 5.94
C LEU A 113 6.90 -9.44 7.24
N PRO A 114 8.03 -9.26 7.95
CA PRO A 114 8.06 -8.47 9.17
C PRO A 114 7.71 -7.01 8.89
N VAL A 115 6.99 -6.40 9.82
CA VAL A 115 6.73 -4.95 9.83
C VAL A 115 7.74 -4.29 10.75
N SER A 116 8.75 -3.66 10.16
CA SER A 116 9.71 -2.86 10.91
C SER A 116 10.19 -1.64 10.14
N ASP A 117 10.71 -0.66 10.88
CA ASP A 117 11.34 0.54 10.34
C ASP A 117 12.52 0.23 9.40
N ARG A 118 13.17 -0.92 9.58
CA ARG A 118 14.35 -1.33 8.79
C ARG A 118 13.97 -2.04 7.49
N ASP A 119 12.84 -2.73 7.48
CA ASP A 119 12.42 -3.57 6.37
C ASP A 119 11.78 -2.75 5.25
N LEU A 120 12.18 -3.02 4.01
CA LEU A 120 11.68 -2.35 2.81
C LEU A 120 11.19 -3.38 1.80
N ILE A 121 9.89 -3.37 1.58
CA ILE A 121 9.20 -4.21 0.59
C ILE A 121 9.01 -3.36 -0.65
N ILE A 122 9.75 -3.71 -1.72
CA ILE A 122 9.72 -2.99 -2.99
C ILE A 122 9.27 -3.98 -4.07
N LEU A 123 8.19 -3.63 -4.76
CA LEU A 123 7.64 -4.40 -5.87
C LEU A 123 8.00 -3.74 -7.22
N GLY A 124 7.87 -4.50 -8.31
CA GLY A 124 8.07 -3.97 -9.66
C GLY A 124 9.51 -4.09 -10.13
N ASP A 125 9.88 -3.27 -11.10
CA ASP A 125 11.25 -3.26 -11.61
C ASP A 125 12.15 -2.30 -10.81
N ARG A 126 13.46 -2.33 -11.10
CA ARG A 126 14.47 -1.46 -10.45
C ARG A 126 14.57 -1.54 -8.91
N LYS A 127 14.03 -2.58 -8.27
CA LYS A 127 14.01 -2.77 -6.81
C LYS A 127 15.35 -2.49 -6.12
N ALA A 128 16.44 -3.03 -6.67
CA ALA A 128 17.78 -2.87 -6.11
C ALA A 128 18.23 -1.40 -6.12
N ALA A 129 18.07 -0.70 -7.24
CA ALA A 129 18.43 0.70 -7.39
C ALA A 129 17.58 1.61 -6.48
N ILE A 130 16.27 1.34 -6.36
CA ILE A 130 15.40 2.10 -5.44
C ILE A 130 15.82 1.85 -3.99
N ARG A 131 16.07 0.59 -3.61
CA ARG A 131 16.52 0.23 -2.26
C ARG A 131 17.81 0.96 -1.91
N GLU A 132 18.80 0.93 -2.79
CA GLU A 132 20.08 1.61 -2.59
C GLU A 132 19.90 3.12 -2.37
N ARG A 133 19.07 3.77 -3.20
CA ARG A 133 18.77 5.20 -3.04
C ARG A 133 18.09 5.51 -1.71
N ILE A 134 17.14 4.69 -1.27
CA ILE A 134 16.49 4.87 0.04
C ILE A 134 17.52 4.74 1.17
N LEU A 135 18.36 3.70 1.13
CA LEU A 135 19.38 3.45 2.15
C LEU A 135 20.43 4.57 2.18
N SER A 136 20.86 5.04 1.01
CA SER A 136 21.77 6.18 0.87
C SER A 136 21.15 7.44 1.48
N LEU A 137 19.89 7.75 1.16
CA LEU A 137 19.18 8.89 1.74
C LEU A 137 19.05 8.77 3.27
N ARG A 138 18.79 7.57 3.80
CA ARG A 138 18.72 7.32 5.25
C ARG A 138 20.02 7.64 5.99
N THR A 139 21.19 7.57 5.36
CA THR A 139 22.47 7.93 6.00
C THR A 139 22.57 9.41 6.36
N ARG A 140 21.70 10.25 5.78
CA ARG A 140 21.67 11.70 5.99
C ARG A 140 20.82 12.11 7.20
N PHE A 141 20.10 11.16 7.81
CA PHE A 141 19.16 11.43 8.90
C PHE A 141 19.49 10.60 10.13
N GLU A 142 19.13 11.12 11.31
CA GLU A 142 19.20 10.33 12.54
C GLU A 142 18.32 9.08 12.44
N VAL A 143 18.84 7.93 12.87
CA VAL A 143 18.13 6.64 12.80
C VAL A 143 16.84 6.72 13.60
N GLY A 144 15.72 6.42 12.96
CA GLY A 144 14.39 6.46 13.58
C GLY A 144 13.72 7.83 13.60
N SER A 145 14.39 8.89 13.12
CA SER A 145 13.74 10.19 12.88
C SER A 145 12.62 10.08 11.84
N ALA A 146 11.73 11.08 11.81
CA ALA A 146 10.64 11.12 10.84
C ALA A 146 11.16 11.11 9.39
N ASN A 147 12.23 11.86 9.11
CA ASN A 147 12.86 11.90 7.79
C ASN A 147 13.52 10.56 7.44
N TRP A 148 14.14 9.87 8.40
CA TRP A 148 14.71 8.54 8.20
C TRP A 148 13.63 7.49 7.86
N ARG A 149 12.49 7.51 8.56
CA ARG A 149 11.35 6.60 8.30
C ARG A 149 10.68 6.91 6.97
N ARG A 150 10.55 8.18 6.62
CA ARG A 150 9.87 8.66 5.40
C ARG A 150 10.79 8.73 4.17
N ALA A 151 12.06 8.34 4.29
CA ALA A 151 13.00 8.29 3.18
C ALA A 151 12.45 7.59 1.91
N PRO A 152 11.67 6.49 1.98
CA PRO A 152 11.02 5.92 0.78
C PRO A 152 10.15 6.92 0.01
N ILE A 153 9.36 7.74 0.71
CA ILE A 153 8.48 8.74 0.12
C ILE A 153 9.32 9.82 -0.57
N THR A 154 10.36 10.32 0.11
CA THR A 154 11.28 11.32 -0.43
C THR A 154 12.03 10.80 -1.67
N THR A 155 12.52 9.56 -1.63
CA THR A 155 13.19 8.93 -2.78
C THR A 155 12.27 8.82 -4.00
N LEU A 156 11.02 8.37 -3.81
CA LEU A 156 10.06 8.27 -4.91
C LEU A 156 9.64 9.64 -5.44
N ALA A 157 9.44 10.63 -4.56
CA ALA A 157 9.16 12.00 -4.97
C ALA A 157 10.31 12.61 -5.80
N ALA A 158 11.56 12.35 -5.42
CA ALA A 158 12.74 12.77 -6.19
C ALA A 158 12.79 12.11 -7.57
N ILE A 159 12.58 10.79 -7.65
CA ILE A 159 12.52 10.05 -8.93
C ILE A 159 11.44 10.65 -9.86
N LEU A 160 10.27 10.98 -9.31
CA LEU A 160 9.18 11.60 -10.06
C LEU A 160 9.46 13.03 -10.53
N ARG A 161 10.59 13.65 -10.15
CA ARG A 161 11.04 14.95 -10.68
C ARG A 161 12.14 14.79 -11.73
N GLU A 162 12.78 13.63 -11.81
CA GLU A 162 13.87 13.39 -12.77
C GLU A 162 13.36 13.43 -14.23
N PRO A 163 14.18 13.90 -15.19
CA PRO A 163 13.82 13.83 -16.61
C PRO A 163 13.75 12.40 -17.13
N GLU A 164 14.68 11.54 -16.71
CA GLU A 164 14.78 10.14 -17.14
C GLU A 164 14.30 9.19 -16.04
N ARG A 165 12.99 9.01 -15.96
CA ARG A 165 12.35 8.20 -14.89
C ARG A 165 12.34 6.70 -15.18
N GLY A 166 12.70 6.31 -16.41
CA GLY A 166 12.59 4.93 -16.89
C GLY A 166 11.12 4.48 -16.92
N SER A 167 10.83 3.37 -16.27
CA SER A 167 9.49 2.76 -16.12
C SER A 167 8.62 3.38 -15.03
N ILE A 168 9.17 4.28 -14.20
CA ILE A 168 8.46 4.88 -13.07
C ILE A 168 7.79 6.18 -13.55
N GLY A 169 6.47 6.27 -13.42
CA GLY A 169 5.70 7.42 -13.89
C GLY A 169 4.44 7.67 -13.08
N GLY A 170 3.59 8.57 -13.57
CA GLY A 170 2.36 8.96 -12.90
C GLY A 170 2.60 9.91 -11.72
N TYR A 171 1.94 9.61 -10.60
CA TYR A 171 1.89 10.47 -9.41
C TYR A 171 2.10 9.61 -8.16
N LEU A 172 2.61 10.24 -7.09
CA LEU A 172 2.85 9.55 -5.83
C LEU A 172 1.55 9.42 -5.04
N GLN A 173 1.28 8.20 -4.55
CA GLN A 173 0.16 7.93 -3.65
C GLN A 173 0.67 7.37 -2.34
N LEU A 174 0.04 7.78 -1.25
CA LEU A 174 0.27 7.19 0.06
C LEU A 174 -0.99 6.47 0.53
N CYS A 175 -0.83 5.22 0.94
CA CYS A 175 -1.86 4.43 1.59
C CYS A 175 -1.28 3.92 2.91
N THR A 176 -2.01 4.12 4.01
CA THR A 176 -1.51 3.81 5.35
C THR A 176 -2.55 3.01 6.12
N ALA A 177 -2.08 1.93 6.73
CA ALA A 177 -2.88 1.14 7.65
C ALA A 177 -2.78 1.71 9.07
N PHE A 178 -3.92 1.89 9.71
CA PHE A 178 -4.10 2.18 11.12
C PHE A 178 -4.72 0.96 11.80
N ARG A 179 -4.88 1.01 13.12
CA ARG A 179 -5.52 -0.09 13.88
C ARG A 179 -6.98 -0.30 13.49
N ASP A 180 -7.66 0.76 13.09
CA ASP A 180 -9.10 0.84 12.86
C ASP A 180 -9.51 0.91 11.38
N ASP A 181 -8.59 1.28 10.49
CA ASP A 181 -8.87 1.41 9.05
C ASP A 181 -7.59 1.49 8.20
N VAL A 182 -7.76 1.43 6.88
CA VAL A 182 -6.72 1.75 5.89
C VAL A 182 -7.18 2.96 5.08
N ARG A 183 -6.31 3.97 4.97
CA ARG A 183 -6.67 5.25 4.37
C ARG A 183 -5.65 5.72 3.34
N HIS A 184 -6.15 6.33 2.28
CA HIS A 184 -5.33 7.11 1.38
C HIS A 184 -5.00 8.45 2.03
N LEU A 185 -3.72 8.75 2.16
CA LEU A 185 -3.23 10.03 2.64
C LEU A 185 -2.81 10.88 1.45
N THR A 186 -3.10 12.17 1.51
CA THR A 186 -2.69 13.11 0.47
C THR A 186 -1.24 13.51 0.65
N ILE A 187 -0.56 13.78 -0.48
CA ILE A 187 0.74 14.47 -0.49
C ILE A 187 0.52 15.78 -1.24
N THR A 188 0.53 16.90 -0.52
CA THR A 188 0.19 18.22 -1.08
C THR A 188 1.43 19.05 -1.35
N ALA A 189 1.54 19.61 -2.55
CA ALA A 189 2.55 20.62 -2.85
C ALA A 189 2.23 21.90 -2.06
N SER A 190 3.22 22.42 -1.34
CA SER A 190 3.08 23.66 -0.57
C SER A 190 2.69 24.83 -1.49
N GLY A 191 1.62 25.56 -1.15
CA GLY A 191 1.25 26.81 -1.81
C GLY A 191 0.35 26.68 -3.05
N GLU A 192 0.06 25.48 -3.57
CA GLU A 192 -0.75 25.34 -4.78
C GLU A 192 -2.27 25.23 -4.55
N GLY A 193 -2.73 25.05 -3.30
CA GLY A 193 -4.16 24.86 -3.01
C GLY A 193 -4.78 23.63 -3.70
N ARG A 194 -3.93 22.73 -4.23
CA ARG A 194 -4.33 21.52 -4.94
C ARG A 194 -4.48 20.36 -3.97
N PHE A 195 -5.50 19.55 -4.20
CA PHE A 195 -5.81 18.39 -3.37
C PHE A 195 -5.76 17.13 -4.24
N PRO A 196 -4.55 16.59 -4.49
CA PRO A 196 -4.40 15.43 -5.36
C PRO A 196 -5.00 14.20 -4.67
N PHE A 197 -5.92 13.54 -5.36
CA PHE A 197 -6.50 12.27 -4.98
C PHE A 197 -6.47 11.33 -6.18
N VAL A 198 -5.72 10.23 -6.05
CA VAL A 198 -5.61 9.23 -7.14
C VAL A 198 -5.22 9.88 -8.48
N GLY A 199 -4.35 10.90 -8.43
CA GLY A 199 -3.76 11.54 -9.62
C GLY A 199 -4.60 12.64 -10.23
N PHE A 200 -5.77 12.90 -9.66
CA PHE A 200 -6.69 13.93 -10.07
C PHE A 200 -6.73 15.03 -9.02
N ASP A 201 -6.92 16.28 -9.45
CA ASP A 201 -7.29 17.33 -8.51
C ASP A 201 -8.73 17.11 -8.06
N MET A 202 -8.93 16.99 -6.74
CA MET A 202 -10.24 16.63 -6.19
C MET A 202 -11.34 17.63 -6.52
N TYR A 203 -11.03 18.93 -6.57
CA TYR A 203 -12.04 19.96 -6.80
C TYR A 203 -12.22 20.28 -8.28
N ARG A 204 -11.13 20.27 -9.04
CA ARG A 204 -11.13 20.61 -10.47
C ARG A 204 -11.45 19.42 -11.37
N ASP A 205 -10.85 18.27 -11.11
CA ASP A 205 -10.88 17.12 -12.03
C ASP A 205 -11.95 16.09 -11.61
N ILE A 206 -12.09 15.80 -10.31
CA ILE A 206 -13.14 14.90 -9.80
C ILE A 206 -14.45 15.67 -9.60
N GLY A 207 -14.38 16.80 -8.91
CA GLY A 207 -15.55 17.59 -8.55
C GLY A 207 -16.51 16.82 -7.64
N GLN A 208 -17.75 17.31 -7.56
CA GLN A 208 -18.81 16.66 -6.79
C GLN A 208 -19.39 15.44 -7.53
N ILE A 209 -19.61 14.36 -6.80
CA ILE A 209 -20.33 13.18 -7.27
C ILE A 209 -21.72 13.22 -6.61
N GLY A 210 -22.70 13.76 -7.35
CA GLY A 210 -23.98 14.14 -6.75
C GLY A 210 -23.78 15.23 -5.69
N GLY A 211 -24.22 14.97 -4.45
CA GLY A 211 -24.02 15.87 -3.31
C GLY A 211 -22.80 15.54 -2.43
N PHE A 212 -21.89 14.68 -2.90
CA PHE A 212 -20.77 14.16 -2.11
C PHE A 212 -19.42 14.47 -2.76
N LEU A 213 -18.37 14.50 -1.93
CA LEU A 213 -16.96 14.56 -2.35
C LEU A 213 -16.20 13.37 -1.75
N PRO A 214 -15.12 12.91 -2.42
CA PRO A 214 -14.21 11.95 -1.80
C PRO A 214 -13.70 12.46 -0.45
N ALA A 215 -13.73 11.60 0.57
CA ALA A 215 -13.27 11.97 1.89
C ALA A 215 -11.74 12.17 1.88
N LEU A 216 -11.29 13.38 2.22
CA LEU A 216 -9.88 13.64 2.48
C LEU A 216 -9.50 13.14 3.87
N SER A 217 -8.50 12.28 3.93
CA SER A 217 -7.76 12.07 5.17
C SER A 217 -6.71 13.17 5.34
N PHE A 218 -6.14 13.27 6.54
CA PHE A 218 -4.94 14.07 6.73
C PHE A 218 -3.82 13.61 5.79
N GLY A 219 -2.88 14.51 5.52
CA GLY A 219 -1.83 14.28 4.54
C GLY A 219 -0.45 14.70 5.03
N LEU A 220 0.52 14.55 4.15
CA LEU A 220 1.85 15.11 4.27
C LEU A 220 2.01 16.25 3.27
N SER A 221 2.82 17.25 3.59
CA SER A 221 3.34 18.11 2.54
C SER A 221 4.29 17.33 1.64
N GLU A 222 4.51 17.80 0.42
CA GLU A 222 5.51 17.24 -0.47
C GLU A 222 6.92 17.41 0.12
N PRO A 223 7.75 16.36 0.16
CA PRO A 223 9.11 16.47 0.69
C PRO A 223 10.00 17.31 -0.21
N GLY A 224 10.90 18.09 0.40
CA GLY A 224 12.02 18.69 -0.31
C GLY A 224 13.06 17.64 -0.74
N PRO A 225 14.11 18.05 -1.48
CA PRO A 225 15.22 17.16 -1.85
C PRO A 225 15.88 16.48 -0.64
N ASP A 226 15.83 17.14 0.52
CA ASP A 226 16.46 16.73 1.76
C ASP A 226 15.45 16.30 2.83
N GLY A 227 14.25 15.89 2.41
CA GLY A 227 13.15 15.52 3.30
C GLY A 227 12.28 16.71 3.72
N TRP A 228 11.58 16.56 4.84
CA TRP A 228 10.76 17.61 5.43
C TRP A 228 11.61 18.49 6.34
N SER A 229 11.35 19.80 6.32
CA SER A 229 11.88 20.72 7.32
C SER A 229 11.45 20.25 8.71
N GLU A 230 12.41 19.95 9.58
CA GLU A 230 12.09 19.67 10.97
C GLU A 230 11.56 20.95 11.63
N PRO A 231 10.49 20.87 12.44
CA PRO A 231 10.07 22.02 13.21
C PRO A 231 11.26 22.45 14.08
N THR A 232 11.73 23.68 13.92
CA THR A 232 12.74 24.26 14.78
C THR A 232 12.25 24.18 16.21
N ARG A 233 12.91 23.37 17.03
CA ARG A 233 12.70 23.35 18.48
C ARG A 233 12.96 24.77 18.98
N ASN A 234 11.94 25.43 19.52
CA ASN A 234 12.12 26.76 20.07
C ASN A 234 12.90 26.59 21.39
N PRO A 235 14.06 27.22 21.57
CA PRO A 235 14.85 27.07 22.80
C PRO A 235 14.11 27.51 24.07
N ASP A 236 12.99 28.23 23.93
CA ASP A 236 12.14 28.64 25.05
C ASP A 236 11.23 27.52 25.61
N ASP A 237 11.08 26.38 24.91
CA ASP A 237 10.25 25.27 25.39
C ASP A 237 10.89 24.44 26.53
N ASP A 238 12.22 24.58 26.74
CA ASP A 238 12.96 23.92 27.83
C ASP A 238 13.22 24.84 29.04
N ALA A 239 12.77 26.10 29.01
CA ALA A 239 12.93 27.04 30.14
C ALA A 239 11.78 27.00 31.16
N GLY A 240 10.83 26.07 31.01
CA GLY A 240 9.58 26.04 31.78
C GLY A 240 9.23 24.68 32.40
N ARG A 241 10.21 23.89 32.84
CA ARG A 241 9.98 22.71 33.69
C ARG A 241 10.87 22.68 34.92
#